data_AF-A0A3B9RWQ8-F1
#
_entry.id   AF-A0A3B9RWQ8-F1
#
_cell.length_a   1.000
_cell.length_b   1.000
_cell.length_c   1.000
_cell.angle_alpha   90.00
_cell.angle_beta   90.00
_cell.angle_gamma   90.00
#
_symmetry.space_group_name_H-M   'P 1'
#
loop_
_entity.id
_entity.type
_entity.pdbx_description
1 polymer ?
#
loop_
_entity_poly.entity_id
_entity_poly.type
_entity_poly.pdbx_seq_one_letter_code
_entity_poly.pdbx_strand_id
1 'polypeptide(L)'
;MALITSYNPLPVTFTHGEGIWLYDKDGRRYLDALSGIAVCGLGHAHPRVTQTIQQQAAQLIHTSNMYVIEAQWQLAAKMTQLTN
;
A
#
# COMPACT_ATOMS: atom_id res chain seq x y z
N MET A 1 -17.57 9.33 20.11
CA MET A 1 -16.62 9.58 19.00
C MET A 1 -15.41 8.69 19.24
N ALA A 2 -15.06 7.78 18.32
CA ALA A 2 -13.94 6.83 18.52
C ALA A 2 -12.57 7.35 18.03
N LEU A 3 -12.56 8.51 17.36
CA LEU A 3 -11.36 9.11 16.77
C LEU A 3 -11.18 10.54 17.30
N ILE A 4 -9.91 10.95 17.44
CA ILE A 4 -9.51 12.34 17.68
C ILE A 4 -9.55 13.10 16.34
N THR A 5 -10.11 14.30 16.33
CA THR A 5 -10.27 15.11 15.11
C THR A 5 -8.98 15.86 14.76
N SER A 6 -8.19 15.32 13.84
CA SER A 6 -7.00 15.98 13.27
C SER A 6 -7.09 16.27 11.77
N TYR A 7 -8.18 15.83 11.12
CA TYR A 7 -8.43 15.97 9.68
C TYR A 7 -9.86 16.48 9.41
N ASN A 8 -10.07 17.05 8.23
CA ASN A 8 -11.40 17.38 7.69
C ASN A 8 -11.75 16.42 6.53
N PRO A 9 -12.31 15.23 6.80
CA PRO A 9 -12.56 14.23 5.78
C PRO A 9 -13.67 14.65 4.82
N LEU A 10 -13.52 14.32 3.53
CA LEU A 10 -14.62 14.42 2.57
C LEU A 10 -15.75 13.43 2.94
N PRO A 11 -17.02 13.74 2.62
CA PRO A 11 -18.16 12.89 2.95
C PRO A 11 -18.29 11.69 1.98
N VAL A 12 -17.21 10.92 1.83
CA VAL A 12 -17.14 9.72 0.99
C VAL A 12 -16.44 8.61 1.77
N THR A 13 -16.90 7.37 1.59
CA THR A 13 -16.27 6.19 2.20
C THR A 13 -16.07 5.14 1.11
N PHE A 14 -14.81 4.82 0.86
CA PHE A 14 -14.42 3.80 -0.12
C PHE A 14 -14.42 2.41 0.51
N THR A 15 -14.92 1.43 -0.22
CA THR A 15 -14.97 0.02 0.19
C THR A 15 -13.81 -0.78 -0.39
N HIS A 16 -13.41 -0.46 -1.63
CA HIS A 16 -12.29 -1.11 -2.32
C HIS A 16 -11.74 -0.22 -3.43
N GLY A 17 -10.59 -0.60 -3.97
CA GLY A 17 -9.99 0.01 -5.14
C GLY A 17 -9.32 -1.03 -6.03
N GLU A 18 -9.25 -0.72 -7.32
CA GLU A 18 -8.62 -1.56 -8.35
C GLU A 18 -7.92 -0.66 -9.38
N GLY A 19 -6.59 -0.78 -9.47
CA GLY A 19 -5.79 0.06 -10.36
C GLY A 19 -5.98 1.54 -10.01
N ILE A 20 -6.48 2.33 -10.96
CA ILE A 20 -6.71 3.78 -10.79
C ILE A 20 -8.12 4.11 -10.26
N TRP A 21 -8.91 3.12 -9.87
CA TRP A 21 -10.31 3.31 -9.46
C TRP A 21 -10.50 3.07 -7.98
N LEU A 22 -11.32 3.91 -7.36
CA LEU A 22 -11.87 3.74 -6.02
C LEU A 22 -13.39 3.56 -6.11
N TYR A 23 -13.95 2.71 -5.26
CA TYR A 23 -15.38 2.40 -5.24
C TYR A 23 -15.95 2.73 -3.87
N ASP A 24 -17.01 3.51 -3.82
CA ASP A 24 -17.71 3.80 -2.56
C ASP A 24 -18.65 2.67 -2.15
N LYS A 25 -19.36 2.86 -1.03
CA LYS A 25 -20.34 1.89 -0.51
C LYS A 25 -21.57 1.70 -1.40
N ASP A 26 -21.86 2.68 -2.26
CA ASP A 26 -23.02 2.68 -3.16
C ASP A 26 -22.62 2.16 -4.56
N GLY A 27 -21.37 1.69 -4.72
CA GLY A 27 -20.82 1.13 -5.94
C GLY A 27 -20.40 2.17 -6.98
N ARG A 28 -20.39 3.47 -6.62
CA ARG A 28 -19.91 4.51 -7.53
C ARG A 28 -18.40 4.44 -7.62
N ARG A 29 -17.90 4.44 -8.86
CA ARG A 29 -16.47 4.50 -9.16
C ARG A 29 -15.95 5.93 -9.28
N TYR A 30 -14.75 6.14 -8.78
CA TYR A 30 -14.04 7.41 -8.76
C TYR A 30 -12.66 7.20 -9.39
N LEU A 31 -12.30 8.04 -10.35
CA LEU A 31 -10.94 8.08 -10.86
C LEU A 31 -10.04 8.66 -9.76
N ASP A 32 -9.08 7.86 -9.28
CA ASP A 32 -8.11 8.31 -8.30
C ASP A 32 -6.91 8.97 -8.99
N ALA A 33 -7.05 10.27 -9.26
CA ALA A 33 -5.96 11.12 -9.72
C ALA A 33 -5.08 11.66 -8.57
N LEU A 34 -5.37 11.28 -7.32
CA LEU A 34 -4.62 11.72 -6.13
C LEU A 34 -3.64 10.64 -5.66
N SER A 35 -3.94 9.36 -5.91
CA SER A 35 -3.18 8.18 -5.48
C SER A 35 -2.91 8.16 -3.97
N GLY A 36 -3.88 8.61 -3.18
CA GLY A 36 -3.72 8.71 -1.72
C GLY A 36 -2.56 9.63 -1.30
N ILE A 37 -2.42 10.78 -1.96
CA ILE A 37 -1.28 11.71 -1.80
C ILE A 37 0.02 11.05 -2.27
N ALA A 38 0.06 10.67 -3.56
CA ALA A 38 1.23 10.07 -4.22
C ALA A 38 1.73 8.74 -3.65
N VAL A 39 0.95 8.03 -2.81
CA VAL A 39 1.35 6.77 -2.18
C VAL A 39 1.07 5.57 -3.10
N CYS A 40 -0.12 5.50 -3.67
CA CYS A 40 -0.59 4.37 -4.48
C CYS A 40 -0.09 4.45 -5.92
N GLY A 41 1.23 4.61 -6.12
CA GLY A 41 1.84 4.79 -7.45
C GLY A 41 1.71 3.59 -8.40
N LEU A 42 1.46 2.39 -7.87
CA LEU A 42 1.13 1.19 -8.66
C LEU A 42 -0.39 0.94 -8.79
N GLY A 43 -1.21 1.88 -8.30
CA GLY A 43 -2.64 1.71 -8.15
C GLY A 43 -3.05 0.87 -6.94
N HIS A 44 -4.36 0.83 -6.70
CA HIS A 44 -4.97 0.06 -5.62
C HIS A 44 -4.97 -1.43 -5.94
N ALA A 45 -4.68 -2.25 -4.92
CA ALA A 45 -4.73 -3.72 -4.98
C ALA A 45 -3.93 -4.35 -6.14
N HIS A 46 -2.82 -3.74 -6.56
CA HIS A 46 -1.99 -4.25 -7.66
C HIS A 46 -1.65 -5.75 -7.45
N PRO A 47 -1.98 -6.67 -8.38
CA PRO A 47 -1.97 -8.12 -8.12
C PRO A 47 -0.65 -8.66 -7.58
N ARG A 48 0.48 -8.20 -8.14
CA ARG A 48 1.81 -8.60 -7.66
C ARG A 48 2.13 -8.11 -6.25
N VAL A 49 1.68 -6.92 -5.88
CA VAL A 49 1.94 -6.36 -4.54
C VAL A 49 1.11 -7.12 -3.50
N THR A 50 -0.18 -7.30 -3.79
CA THR A 50 -1.11 -8.07 -2.96
C THR A 50 -0.58 -9.48 -2.68
N GLN A 51 -0.19 -10.20 -3.74
CA GLN A 51 0.33 -11.56 -3.60
C GLN A 51 1.62 -11.62 -2.77
N THR A 52 2.59 -10.74 -3.03
CA THR A 52 3.85 -10.70 -2.28
C THR A 52 3.63 -10.40 -0.80
N ILE A 53 2.75 -9.45 -0.46
CA ILE A 53 2.41 -9.13 0.92
C ILE A 53 1.78 -10.36 1.61
N GLN A 54 0.80 -10.99 0.99
CA GLN A 54 0.12 -12.17 1.55
C GLN A 54 1.10 -13.32 1.81
N GLN A 55 1.98 -13.61 0.84
CA GLN A 55 2.98 -14.67 0.96
C GLN A 55 3.99 -14.41 2.06
N GLN A 56 4.49 -13.17 2.17
CA GLN A 56 5.46 -12.83 3.20
C GLN A 56 4.81 -12.78 4.59
N ALA A 57 3.61 -12.22 4.71
CA ALA A 57 2.87 -12.17 5.96
C ALA A 57 2.53 -13.56 6.52
N ALA A 58 2.28 -14.54 5.64
CA ALA A 58 2.06 -15.94 6.04
C ALA A 58 3.33 -16.64 6.56
N GLN A 59 4.52 -16.10 6.27
CA GLN A 59 5.81 -16.68 6.67
C GLN A 59 6.41 -15.94 7.87
N LEU A 60 6.60 -14.63 7.76
CA LEU A 60 7.31 -13.82 8.75
C LEU A 60 7.08 -12.33 8.51
N ILE A 61 6.67 -11.61 9.56
CA ILE A 61 6.44 -10.15 9.50
C ILE A 61 7.59 -9.35 10.12
N HIS A 62 8.14 -9.80 11.24
CA HIS A 62 9.10 -8.99 12.00
C HIS A 62 10.04 -9.83 12.87
N THR A 63 11.32 -9.46 12.87
CA THR A 63 12.38 -10.08 13.71
C THR A 63 13.23 -9.07 14.47
N SER A 64 12.95 -7.76 14.36
CA SER A 64 13.90 -6.67 14.67
C SER A 64 15.17 -6.68 13.80
N ASN A 65 16.04 -5.69 14.03
CA ASN A 65 17.34 -5.57 13.36
C ASN A 65 18.46 -6.38 14.03
N MET A 66 18.15 -7.24 15.02
CA MET A 66 19.14 -8.13 15.65
C MET A 66 19.57 -9.29 14.74
N TYR A 67 18.83 -9.55 13.66
CA TYR A 67 19.07 -10.67 12.74
C TYR A 67 19.22 -10.19 11.30
N VAL A 68 19.76 -11.06 10.45
CA VAL A 68 19.84 -10.81 9.01
C VAL A 68 18.46 -10.97 8.38
N ILE A 69 18.05 -9.96 7.61
CA ILE A 69 16.78 -9.94 6.87
C ILE A 69 17.10 -9.99 5.38
N GLU A 70 16.97 -11.18 4.77
CA GLU A 70 17.36 -11.40 3.37
C GLU A 70 16.64 -10.45 2.39
N ALA A 71 15.32 -10.26 2.56
CA ALA A 71 14.53 -9.38 1.70
C ALA A 71 15.02 -7.91 1.76
N GLN A 72 15.52 -7.46 2.91
CA GLN A 72 16.11 -6.12 3.06
C GLN A 72 17.41 -5.99 2.27
N TRP A 73 18.29 -7.00 2.35
CA TRP A 73 19.53 -7.05 1.58
C TRP A 73 19.27 -7.04 0.07
N GLN A 74 18.34 -7.88 -0.40
CA GLN A 74 17.96 -7.94 -1.81
C GLN A 74 17.43 -6.59 -2.33
N LEU A 75 16.59 -5.92 -1.54
CA LEU A 75 16.09 -4.59 -1.89
C LEU A 75 17.22 -3.55 -1.95
N ALA A 76 18.08 -3.51 -0.93
CA ALA A 76 19.20 -2.57 -0.88
C ALA A 76 20.15 -2.74 -2.08
N ALA A 77 20.54 -3.99 -2.37
CA ALA A 77 21.38 -4.30 -3.53
C ALA A 77 20.75 -3.83 -4.85
N LYS A 78 19.45 -4.07 -5.04
CA LYS A 78 18.72 -3.62 -6.22
C LYS A 78 18.66 -2.10 -6.33
N MET A 79 18.45 -1.40 -5.23
CA MET A 79 18.42 0.06 -5.22
C MET A 79 19.78 0.63 -5.62
N THR A 80 20.86 0.16 -4.99
CA THR A 80 22.23 0.57 -5.32
C THR A 80 22.56 0.37 -6.80
N GLN A 81 22.12 -0.75 -7.40
CA GLN A 81 22.31 -1.01 -8.82
C GLN A 81 21.58 -0.02 -9.74
N LEU A 82 20.41 0.48 -9.33
CA LEU A 82 19.59 1.38 -10.15
C LEU A 82 19.96 2.85 -10.01
N THR A 83 20.72 3.22 -8.96
CA THR A 83 21.02 4.62 -8.62
C THR A 83 22.50 4.98 -8.72
N ASN A 84 23.38 4.00 -8.96
CA ASN A 84 24.82 4.22 -9.22
C ASN A 84 25.11 4.12 -10.72
#